data_AF-A0A5N6MCE4-F1
#
_entry.id   AF-A0A5N6MCE4-F1
#
_cell.length_a   1.000
_cell.length_b   1.000
_cell.length_c   1.000
_cell.angle_alpha   90.00
_cell.angle_beta   90.00
_cell.angle_gamma   90.00
#
_symmetry.space_group_name_H-M   'P 1'
#
loop_
_entity.id
_entity.type
_entity.pdbx_description
1 polymer ?
#
loop_
_entity_poly.entity_id
_entity_poly.type
_entity_poly.pdbx_seq_one_letter_code
_entity_poly.pdbx_strand_id
1 'polypeptide(L)'
;MAGLKRSQHLELVLKDIQEATKYFEIPIGSGGFGEVYSGELTVNDKPTKVAVKRKKEEEYWKKKLPDDSEEILERLNPPVREYSTSKELFMLLHKGFFFDNGDRLFSINDDGQKCEIISAKRFVKQKSKPFQETPLSGQRLLRDESVRMYPHTTELNLYFQISTSMLSMDTMYAASLVFSFKEWDNYGTLHIDSSRWVWIKWKCEDLCVSSAHFAIRRDDGNFETTLWHFFSSDQNSYFDIILKRLLGGEEEKLPCIIIHSLEFHPLKMAKIQDESTFDEDFNHDNKLPGDYEGIICRTDTRLKHTTQKELYFLLCAGILIDNGRKWFCLCKSTGEKCHMLAAVDIYCNDSNYELMDRLSLSESRFKEGIQLQNVNQYYFTCELEADMFSSGKLYEIYLVFKFANGGTKPDADCLMEAYCELDDEKTSTIFAHLSSCEPIPEIQPKKKNTKLRNLWKMPKSKGRGVPKWSISGTHNWMKQRDDGWMEVLLSKPFDELEKYNSLNIKLRSLIGSFYGTIVQGIEFRPMERGI
;
A
#
# COMPACT_ATOMS: atom_id res chain seq x y z
N MET A 1 23.33 5.06 24.06
CA MET A 1 24.47 4.38 24.75
C MET A 1 24.13 3.96 26.19
N ALA A 2 23.06 3.17 26.41
CA ALA A 2 22.69 2.70 27.76
C ALA A 2 22.60 1.16 27.88
N GLY A 3 22.85 0.42 26.80
CA GLY A 3 22.74 -1.05 26.76
C GLY A 3 24.01 -1.84 27.09
N LEU A 4 25.19 -1.21 27.18
CA LEU A 4 26.48 -1.93 27.30
C LEU A 4 26.99 -2.14 28.73
N LYS A 5 26.34 -1.59 29.77
CA LYS A 5 26.85 -1.69 31.16
C LYS A 5 26.41 -2.97 31.91
N ARG A 6 25.57 -3.83 31.32
CA ARG A 6 24.97 -4.99 32.03
C ARG A 6 25.69 -6.33 31.82
N SER A 7 26.86 -6.37 31.17
CA SER A 7 27.51 -7.64 30.79
C SER A 7 29.01 -7.76 31.11
N GLN A 8 29.63 -6.76 31.76
CA GLN A 8 31.07 -6.79 32.10
C GLN A 8 31.46 -7.94 33.06
N HIS A 9 30.52 -8.50 33.82
CA HIS A 9 30.74 -9.64 34.72
C HIS A 9 30.64 -11.01 34.02
N LEU A 10 30.38 -11.03 32.71
CA LEU A 10 30.31 -12.24 31.87
C LEU A 10 31.38 -12.25 30.77
N GLU A 11 32.35 -11.33 30.83
CA GLU A 11 33.49 -11.30 29.89
C GLU A 11 34.51 -12.38 30.28
N LEU A 12 34.36 -13.57 29.70
CA LEU A 12 35.33 -14.64 29.77
C LEU A 12 36.44 -14.42 28.73
N VAL A 13 37.70 -14.54 29.14
CA VAL A 13 38.85 -14.39 28.24
C VAL A 13 38.89 -15.59 27.29
N LEU A 14 39.00 -15.32 25.97
CA LEU A 14 39.02 -16.36 24.94
C LEU A 14 40.12 -17.41 25.16
N LYS A 15 41.27 -16.99 25.71
CA LYS A 15 42.39 -17.87 26.03
C LYS A 15 42.02 -18.90 27.11
N ASP A 16 41.33 -18.48 28.16
CA ASP A 16 40.88 -19.36 29.25
C ASP A 16 39.86 -20.38 28.72
N ILE A 17 38.95 -19.93 27.84
CA ILE A 17 38.00 -20.81 27.14
C ILE A 17 38.74 -21.84 26.28
N GLN A 18 39.76 -21.41 25.52
CA GLN A 18 40.58 -22.29 24.70
C GLN A 18 41.30 -23.34 25.54
N GLU A 19 41.99 -22.93 26.61
CA GLU A 19 42.70 -23.86 27.50
C GLU A 19 41.74 -24.83 28.20
N ALA A 20 40.62 -24.33 28.73
CA ALA A 20 39.60 -25.15 29.40
C ALA A 20 38.97 -26.19 28.48
N THR A 21 38.88 -25.90 27.18
CA THR A 21 38.33 -26.81 26.16
C THR A 21 39.40 -27.59 25.40
N LYS A 22 40.67 -27.56 25.84
CA LYS A 22 41.83 -28.16 25.15
C LYS A 22 41.87 -27.75 23.67
N TYR A 23 41.81 -26.45 23.43
CA TYR A 23 41.80 -25.82 22.11
C TYR A 23 40.72 -26.36 21.16
N PHE A 24 39.59 -26.80 21.70
CA PHE A 24 38.48 -27.37 20.94
C PHE A 24 38.85 -28.68 20.20
N GLU A 25 39.71 -29.53 20.78
CA GLU A 25 40.13 -30.79 20.15
C GLU A 25 39.03 -31.87 20.09
N ILE A 26 38.28 -32.07 21.19
CA ILE A 26 37.34 -33.19 21.32
C ILE A 26 35.91 -32.67 21.53
N PRO A 27 35.01 -32.79 20.54
CA PRO A 27 33.61 -32.40 20.71
C PRO A 27 32.86 -33.44 21.55
N ILE A 28 31.93 -32.96 22.37
CA ILE A 28 31.01 -33.80 23.16
C ILE A 28 29.63 -33.95 22.50
N GLY A 29 29.43 -33.32 21.35
CA GLY A 29 28.21 -33.38 20.55
C GLY A 29 28.05 -32.16 19.64
N SER A 30 26.98 -32.13 18.85
CA SER A 30 26.69 -31.05 17.90
C SER A 30 25.40 -30.29 18.26
N GLY A 31 25.31 -28.99 17.98
CA GLY A 31 24.09 -28.19 18.10
C GLY A 31 23.91 -27.17 16.97
N GLY A 32 22.84 -26.38 17.01
CA GLY A 32 22.48 -25.44 15.93
C GLY A 32 23.50 -24.34 15.58
N PHE A 33 24.57 -24.18 16.37
CA PHE A 33 25.66 -23.22 16.15
C PHE A 33 27.05 -23.89 16.03
N GLY A 34 27.08 -25.21 15.78
CA GLY A 34 28.30 -26.01 15.61
C GLY A 34 28.54 -27.03 16.72
N GLU A 35 29.73 -27.61 16.71
CA GLU A 35 30.21 -28.56 17.72
C GLU A 35 30.26 -27.92 19.13
N VAL A 36 29.93 -28.73 20.13
CA VAL A 36 29.91 -28.39 21.55
C VAL A 36 31.11 -29.02 22.22
N TYR A 37 31.81 -28.25 23.04
CA TYR A 37 33.00 -28.68 23.77
C TYR A 37 32.76 -28.52 25.27
N SER A 38 33.18 -29.52 26.04
CA SER A 38 33.18 -29.44 27.49
C SER A 38 34.47 -28.77 27.95
N GLY A 39 34.38 -27.84 28.90
CA GLY A 39 35.52 -27.30 29.62
C GLY A 39 35.19 -26.99 31.07
N GLU A 40 36.20 -26.62 31.85
CA GLU A 40 36.03 -26.15 33.22
C GLU A 40 36.69 -24.78 33.36
N LEU A 41 35.90 -23.76 33.72
CA LEU A 41 36.34 -22.38 33.89
C LEU A 41 36.17 -21.94 35.34
N THR A 42 37.07 -21.10 35.82
CA THR A 42 36.93 -20.46 37.14
C THR A 42 36.05 -19.23 36.99
N VAL A 43 34.80 -19.31 37.47
CA VAL A 43 33.85 -18.19 37.47
C VAL A 43 33.58 -17.82 38.93
N ASN A 44 33.87 -16.57 39.32
CA ASN A 44 33.78 -16.10 40.71
C ASN A 44 34.53 -17.01 41.70
N ASP A 45 35.80 -17.33 41.38
CA ASP A 45 36.69 -18.19 42.19
C ASP A 45 36.20 -19.62 42.43
N LYS A 46 35.26 -20.11 41.60
CA LYS A 46 34.75 -21.49 41.66
C LYS A 46 34.90 -22.22 40.34
N PRO A 47 35.38 -23.48 40.35
CA PRO A 47 35.43 -24.31 39.15
C PRO A 47 34.01 -24.60 38.68
N THR A 48 33.72 -24.19 37.45
CA THR A 48 32.41 -24.29 36.83
C THR A 48 32.54 -25.04 35.52
N LYS A 49 31.83 -26.17 35.38
CA LYS A 49 31.73 -26.87 34.10
C LYS A 49 30.96 -26.02 33.11
N VAL A 50 31.53 -25.85 31.93
CA VAL A 50 30.94 -25.08 30.84
C VAL A 50 30.80 -25.94 29.60
N ALA A 51 29.72 -25.68 28.85
CA ALA A 51 29.54 -26.18 27.50
C ALA A 51 29.78 -25.01 26.54
N VAL A 52 30.88 -25.06 25.81
CA VAL A 52 31.29 -23.98 24.92
C VAL A 52 30.96 -24.37 23.49
N LYS A 53 30.30 -23.46 22.77
CA LYS A 53 30.08 -23.60 21.32
C LYS A 53 30.99 -22.61 20.61
N ARG A 54 31.79 -23.10 19.68
CA ARG A 54 32.60 -22.23 18.82
C ARG A 54 31.87 -22.03 17.51
N LYS A 55 31.45 -20.80 17.23
CA LYS A 55 30.99 -20.41 15.90
C LYS A 55 32.19 -20.48 14.96
N LYS A 56 32.20 -21.46 14.05
CA LYS A 56 33.19 -21.51 12.96
C LYS A 56 32.88 -20.37 12.00
N GLU A 57 33.51 -19.23 12.23
CA GLU A 57 33.21 -17.97 11.54
C GLU A 57 33.34 -18.11 10.02
N GLU A 58 34.39 -18.78 9.55
CA GLU A 58 34.60 -19.01 8.12
C GLU A 58 33.50 -19.89 7.49
N GLU A 59 33.08 -20.96 8.15
CA GLU A 59 32.00 -21.83 7.67
C GLU A 59 30.64 -21.11 7.66
N TYR A 60 30.40 -20.28 8.67
CA TYR A 60 29.21 -19.42 8.75
C TYR A 60 29.14 -18.45 7.57
N TRP A 61 30.24 -17.74 7.26
CA TRP A 61 30.28 -16.78 6.16
C TRP A 61 30.25 -17.48 4.80
N LYS A 62 30.93 -18.62 4.64
CA LYS A 62 30.82 -19.44 3.42
C LYS A 62 29.39 -19.83 3.10
N LYS A 63 28.61 -20.22 4.12
CA LYS A 63 27.19 -20.57 3.94
C LYS A 63 26.31 -19.38 3.57
N LYS A 64 26.73 -18.16 3.90
CA LYS A 64 26.03 -16.90 3.59
C LYS A 64 26.48 -16.28 2.27
N LEU A 65 27.52 -16.79 1.63
CA LEU A 65 27.94 -16.30 0.31
C LEU A 65 27.10 -16.96 -0.79
N PRO A 66 26.77 -16.25 -1.88
CA PRO A 66 26.23 -16.88 -3.07
C PRO A 66 27.17 -17.97 -3.63
N ASP A 67 26.62 -19.09 -4.09
CA ASP A 67 27.39 -20.22 -4.63
C ASP A 67 28.25 -19.83 -5.85
N ASP A 68 27.85 -18.80 -6.59
CA ASP A 68 28.51 -18.28 -7.79
C ASP A 68 29.30 -16.97 -7.52
N SER A 69 29.73 -16.75 -6.27
CA SER A 69 30.49 -15.54 -5.89
C SER A 69 31.71 -15.29 -6.77
N GLU A 70 32.49 -16.32 -7.10
CA GLU A 70 33.69 -16.18 -7.94
C GLU A 70 33.35 -15.72 -9.37
N GLU A 71 32.33 -16.30 -9.99
CA GLU A 71 31.88 -15.91 -11.33
C GLU A 71 31.39 -14.46 -11.34
N ILE A 72 30.69 -14.03 -10.27
CA ILE A 72 30.25 -12.65 -10.12
C ILE A 72 31.45 -11.70 -10.09
N LEU A 73 32.49 -12.01 -9.29
CA LEU A 73 33.68 -11.18 -9.17
C LEU A 73 34.48 -11.09 -10.48
N GLU A 74 34.50 -12.16 -11.28
CA GLU A 74 35.12 -12.17 -12.60
C GLU A 74 34.39 -11.30 -13.63
N ARG A 75 33.05 -11.19 -13.50
CA ARG A 75 32.22 -10.36 -14.39
C ARG A 75 32.36 -8.86 -14.12
N LEU A 76 33.02 -8.46 -13.04
CA LEU A 76 33.20 -7.06 -12.67
C LEU A 76 34.29 -6.38 -13.48
N ASN A 77 34.14 -5.07 -13.65
CA ASN A 77 35.14 -4.26 -14.34
C ASN A 77 35.49 -3.04 -13.48
N PRO A 78 36.67 -3.01 -12.81
CA PRO A 78 37.70 -4.04 -12.82
C PRO A 78 37.33 -5.29 -11.98
N PRO A 79 37.91 -6.46 -12.25
CA PRO A 79 37.71 -7.66 -11.44
C PRO A 79 38.25 -7.46 -10.02
N VAL A 80 37.48 -7.88 -9.02
CA VAL A 80 37.90 -7.82 -7.61
C VAL A 80 38.62 -9.13 -7.26
N ARG A 81 39.90 -9.05 -6.88
CA ARG A 81 40.75 -10.22 -6.60
C ARG A 81 41.42 -10.21 -5.22
N GLU A 82 41.17 -9.20 -4.42
CA GLU A 82 41.87 -8.99 -3.15
C GLU A 82 40.89 -9.14 -1.98
N TYR A 83 40.84 -10.35 -1.42
CA TYR A 83 40.21 -10.66 -0.13
C TYR A 83 40.89 -11.89 0.47
N SER A 84 40.95 -11.98 1.80
CA SER A 84 41.68 -13.04 2.51
C SER A 84 40.77 -14.01 3.26
N THR A 85 39.50 -13.66 3.48
CA THR A 85 38.52 -14.47 4.23
C THR A 85 37.12 -14.40 3.61
N SER A 86 36.27 -15.40 3.87
CA SER A 86 34.87 -15.37 3.43
C SER A 86 34.07 -14.24 4.07
N LYS A 87 34.48 -13.80 5.27
CA LYS A 87 33.92 -12.63 5.94
C LYS A 87 34.22 -11.35 5.17
N GLU A 88 35.48 -11.15 4.78
CA GLU A 88 35.88 -9.99 3.99
C GLU A 88 35.14 -9.96 2.65
N LEU A 89 35.05 -11.10 1.98
CA LEU A 89 34.26 -11.21 0.75
C LEU A 89 32.79 -10.87 0.99
N PHE A 90 32.16 -11.42 2.05
CA PHE A 90 30.77 -11.12 2.38
C PHE A 90 30.58 -9.61 2.61
N MET A 91 31.46 -8.96 3.37
CA MET A 91 31.39 -7.52 3.64
C MET A 91 31.57 -6.69 2.36
N LEU A 92 32.44 -7.12 1.44
CA LEU A 92 32.61 -6.47 0.13
C LEU A 92 31.33 -6.60 -0.73
N LEU A 93 30.77 -7.80 -0.83
CA LEU A 93 29.53 -8.03 -1.57
C LEU A 93 28.34 -7.30 -0.91
N HIS A 94 28.29 -7.23 0.42
CA HIS A 94 27.22 -6.56 1.16
C HIS A 94 27.24 -5.05 0.97
N LYS A 95 28.44 -4.44 0.99
CA LYS A 95 28.64 -3.03 0.64
C LYS A 95 28.23 -2.73 -0.81
N GLY A 96 28.39 -3.71 -1.67
CA GLY A 96 28.06 -3.64 -3.09
C GLY A 96 29.11 -2.93 -3.93
N PHE A 97 28.98 -3.09 -5.25
CA PHE A 97 29.89 -2.52 -6.23
C PHE A 97 29.15 -2.19 -7.52
N PHE A 98 29.65 -1.16 -8.20
CA PHE A 98 29.13 -0.73 -9.48
C PHE A 98 29.74 -1.54 -10.63
N PHE A 99 28.93 -1.86 -11.62
CA PHE A 99 29.35 -2.52 -12.85
C PHE A 99 28.55 -1.97 -14.04
N ASP A 100 28.86 -2.45 -15.26
CA ASP A 100 28.20 -1.99 -16.51
C ASP A 100 28.27 -0.46 -16.66
N ASN A 101 29.48 0.09 -16.65
CA ASN A 101 29.80 1.52 -16.72
C ASN A 101 29.22 2.39 -15.59
N GLY A 102 28.93 1.79 -14.43
CA GLY A 102 28.41 2.51 -13.27
C GLY A 102 26.88 2.65 -13.28
N ASP A 103 26.20 2.03 -14.23
CA ASP A 103 24.75 2.10 -14.33
C ASP A 103 24.03 1.04 -13.48
N ARG A 104 24.75 0.04 -12.97
CA ARG A 104 24.19 -1.04 -12.14
C ARG A 104 25.01 -1.21 -10.88
N LEU A 105 24.35 -1.42 -9.75
CA LEU A 105 24.98 -1.80 -8.48
C LEU A 105 24.51 -3.21 -8.12
N PHE A 106 25.45 -4.08 -7.82
CA PHE A 106 25.16 -5.38 -7.22
C PHE A 106 25.51 -5.32 -5.74
N SER A 107 24.71 -5.99 -4.91
CA SER A 107 25.05 -6.26 -3.51
C SER A 107 24.41 -7.56 -3.03
N ILE A 108 24.69 -7.96 -1.79
CA ILE A 108 23.96 -9.03 -1.08
C ILE A 108 23.33 -8.50 0.20
N ASN A 109 22.18 -9.04 0.59
CA ASN A 109 21.55 -8.75 1.87
C ASN A 109 22.19 -9.54 3.03
N ASP A 110 21.69 -9.34 4.26
CA ASP A 110 22.16 -10.05 5.47
C ASP A 110 21.98 -11.57 5.40
N ASP A 111 21.12 -12.04 4.50
CA ASP A 111 20.85 -13.45 4.23
C ASP A 111 21.69 -14.03 3.10
N GLY A 112 22.56 -13.23 2.48
CA GLY A 112 23.41 -13.68 1.37
C GLY A 112 22.71 -13.70 0.02
N GLN A 113 21.46 -13.24 -0.03
CA GLN A 113 20.69 -13.19 -1.27
C GLN A 113 21.08 -11.95 -2.05
N LYS A 114 21.12 -12.09 -3.37
CA LYS A 114 21.58 -11.04 -4.28
C LYS A 114 20.55 -9.93 -4.40
N CYS A 115 21.02 -8.70 -4.40
CA CYS A 115 20.25 -7.50 -4.67
C CYS A 115 20.83 -6.80 -5.89
N GLU A 116 19.99 -6.11 -6.65
CA GLU A 116 20.45 -5.34 -7.80
C GLU A 116 19.76 -3.98 -7.87
N ILE A 117 20.52 -2.94 -8.18
CA ILE A 117 20.02 -1.60 -8.47
C ILE A 117 20.38 -1.25 -9.91
N ILE A 118 19.40 -0.80 -10.68
CA ILE A 118 19.56 -0.36 -12.06
C ILE A 118 19.28 1.14 -12.14
N SER A 119 20.27 1.92 -12.55
CA SER A 119 20.15 3.37 -12.73
C SER A 119 19.20 3.73 -13.86
N ALA A 120 18.43 4.80 -13.65
CA ALA A 120 17.56 5.40 -14.65
C ALA A 120 18.31 5.93 -15.89
N LYS A 121 19.65 6.05 -15.84
CA LYS A 121 20.48 6.37 -17.02
C LYS A 121 20.27 5.39 -18.18
N ARG A 122 19.96 4.13 -17.87
CA ARG A 122 19.67 3.09 -18.88
C ARG A 122 18.27 3.19 -19.48
N PHE A 123 17.40 4.06 -18.96
CA PHE A 123 16.04 4.17 -19.44
C PHE A 123 16.03 4.93 -20.76
N VAL A 124 15.37 4.36 -21.77
CA VAL A 124 15.27 4.91 -23.12
C VAL A 124 13.91 5.55 -23.28
N LYS A 125 13.86 6.87 -23.55
CA LYS A 125 12.60 7.58 -23.84
C LYS A 125 12.09 7.16 -25.22
N GLN A 126 10.87 6.62 -25.30
CA GLN A 126 10.24 6.30 -26.58
C GLN A 126 9.80 7.60 -27.27
N LYS A 127 10.11 7.75 -28.57
CA LYS A 127 9.65 8.90 -29.38
C LYS A 127 8.13 8.81 -29.56
N SER A 128 7.36 9.66 -28.87
CA SER A 128 5.98 9.99 -29.27
C SER A 128 6.01 10.95 -30.48
N LYS A 129 4.90 11.06 -31.23
CA LYS A 129 4.76 12.05 -32.33
C LYS A 129 5.23 13.43 -31.84
N PRO A 130 5.92 14.23 -32.68
CA PRO A 130 6.50 15.50 -32.26
C PRO A 130 5.38 16.43 -31.79
N PHE A 131 5.30 16.66 -30.48
CA PHE A 131 4.64 17.84 -29.95
C PHE A 131 5.56 19.01 -30.24
N GLN A 132 5.03 20.12 -30.77
CA GLN A 132 5.81 21.35 -30.91
C GLN A 132 6.29 21.77 -29.52
N GLU A 133 7.57 21.56 -29.23
CA GLU A 133 8.23 22.19 -28.10
C GLU A 133 8.29 23.69 -28.42
N THR A 134 7.34 24.48 -27.90
CA THR A 134 7.60 25.91 -27.71
C THR A 134 8.72 26.01 -26.68
N PRO A 135 9.88 26.60 -27.03
CA PRO A 135 10.91 26.86 -26.04
C PRO A 135 10.33 27.85 -25.04
N LEU A 136 10.14 27.43 -23.79
CA LEU A 136 9.91 28.36 -22.70
C LEU A 136 11.14 29.26 -22.63
N SER A 137 10.96 30.50 -23.08
CA SER A 137 12.00 31.51 -23.08
C SER A 137 12.44 31.78 -21.64
N GLY A 138 13.73 31.64 -21.40
CA GLY A 138 14.36 32.31 -20.26
C GLY A 138 14.47 31.50 -18.98
N GLN A 139 15.08 30.33 -19.02
CA GLN A 139 15.88 29.87 -17.89
C GLN A 139 17.15 29.18 -18.41
N ARG A 140 18.31 29.76 -18.07
CA ARG A 140 19.62 29.13 -18.24
C ARG A 140 19.66 27.89 -17.35
N LEU A 141 19.16 26.77 -17.85
CA LEU A 141 19.32 25.48 -17.22
C LEU A 141 20.80 25.09 -17.36
N LEU A 142 21.49 25.09 -16.22
CA LEU A 142 22.79 24.45 -16.06
C LEU A 142 22.65 23.01 -16.56
N ARG A 143 23.32 22.71 -17.67
CA ARG A 143 23.51 21.34 -18.17
C ARG A 143 24.39 20.61 -17.17
N ASP A 144 23.76 19.97 -16.19
CA ASP A 144 24.33 18.75 -15.63
C ASP A 144 23.66 17.59 -16.39
N GLU A 145 24.41 16.98 -17.32
CA GLU A 145 23.94 15.89 -18.18
C GLU A 145 23.61 14.60 -17.41
N SER A 146 23.85 14.56 -16.10
CA SER A 146 23.75 13.35 -15.28
C SER A 146 22.37 13.04 -14.70
N VAL A 147 21.45 14.02 -14.61
CA VAL A 147 20.14 13.83 -13.96
C VAL A 147 18.99 14.27 -14.88
N ARG A 148 18.24 13.30 -15.42
CA ARG A 148 17.05 13.58 -16.24
C ARG A 148 15.88 13.98 -15.35
N MET A 149 15.39 15.20 -15.57
CA MET A 149 14.21 15.74 -14.92
C MET A 149 12.99 15.57 -15.83
N TYR A 150 11.86 15.16 -15.24
CA TYR A 150 10.61 14.97 -15.95
C TYR A 150 9.54 15.93 -15.42
N PRO A 151 8.97 16.80 -16.28
CA PRO A 151 7.84 17.62 -15.90
C PRO A 151 6.64 16.75 -15.48
N HIS A 152 5.97 17.14 -14.39
CA HIS A 152 4.83 16.42 -13.82
C HIS A 152 3.72 16.12 -14.84
N THR A 153 3.50 16.99 -15.83
CA THR A 153 2.43 16.83 -16.83
C THR A 153 2.80 15.98 -18.05
N THR A 154 4.07 15.56 -18.19
CA THR A 154 4.51 14.84 -19.39
C THR A 154 4.34 13.33 -19.27
N GLU A 155 3.89 12.70 -20.36
CA GLU A 155 4.05 11.25 -20.48
C GLU A 155 5.54 10.91 -20.54
N LEU A 156 5.95 9.99 -19.67
CA LEU A 156 7.34 9.56 -19.55
C LEU A 156 7.71 8.66 -20.72
N ASN A 157 6.93 7.58 -20.91
CA ASN A 157 7.17 6.52 -21.88
C ASN A 157 8.65 6.03 -21.87
N LEU A 158 9.17 5.78 -20.67
CA LEU A 158 10.52 5.30 -20.44
C LEU A 158 10.54 3.77 -20.54
N TYR A 159 11.34 3.26 -21.45
CA TYR A 159 11.55 1.84 -21.66
C TYR A 159 12.87 1.38 -21.08
N PHE A 160 12.87 0.20 -20.45
CA PHE A 160 14.09 -0.48 -20.04
C PHE A 160 13.85 -1.98 -19.94
N GLN A 161 14.95 -2.74 -20.02
CA GLN A 161 14.95 -4.19 -19.93
C GLN A 161 15.75 -4.61 -18.70
N ILE A 162 15.26 -5.64 -18.02
CA ILE A 162 15.88 -6.22 -16.82
C ILE A 162 16.27 -7.65 -17.10
N SER A 163 17.47 -8.04 -16.69
CA SER A 163 17.95 -9.42 -16.75
C SER A 163 17.95 -10.03 -15.35
N THR A 164 17.50 -11.27 -15.20
CA THR A 164 17.56 -12.01 -13.93
C THR A 164 18.94 -12.59 -13.63
N SER A 165 19.93 -12.39 -14.52
CA SER A 165 21.27 -12.99 -14.46
C SER A 165 22.13 -12.62 -13.26
N MET A 166 21.77 -11.55 -12.52
CA MET A 166 22.47 -11.12 -11.31
C MET A 166 21.61 -11.31 -10.05
N LEU A 167 20.47 -11.99 -10.17
CA LEU A 167 19.55 -12.27 -9.07
C LEU A 167 19.74 -13.70 -8.54
N SER A 168 19.35 -13.92 -7.29
CA SER A 168 19.32 -15.25 -6.68
C SER A 168 18.26 -16.11 -7.35
N MET A 169 18.57 -17.40 -7.50
CA MET A 169 17.61 -18.41 -7.94
C MET A 169 16.62 -18.74 -6.82
N ASP A 170 15.47 -19.27 -7.23
CA ASP A 170 14.36 -19.71 -6.37
C ASP A 170 13.98 -18.69 -5.28
N THR A 171 14.08 -17.41 -5.62
CA THR A 171 13.91 -16.30 -4.69
C THR A 171 12.80 -15.37 -5.17
N MET A 172 11.92 -14.99 -4.26
CA MET A 172 10.85 -14.02 -4.49
C MET A 172 11.43 -12.61 -4.39
N TYR A 173 11.26 -11.78 -5.42
CA TYR A 173 11.78 -10.40 -5.45
C TYR A 173 10.67 -9.35 -5.45
N ALA A 174 10.95 -8.22 -4.80
CA ALA A 174 10.23 -6.97 -4.99
C ALA A 174 11.00 -6.03 -5.92
N ALA A 175 10.29 -5.46 -6.89
CA ALA A 175 10.79 -4.46 -7.81
C ALA A 175 10.33 -3.07 -7.36
N SER A 176 11.24 -2.27 -6.80
CA SER A 176 10.96 -0.94 -6.24
C SER A 176 11.49 0.18 -7.12
N LEU A 177 10.68 1.19 -7.38
CA LEU A 177 11.08 2.43 -8.06
C LEU A 177 11.52 3.47 -7.05
N VAL A 178 12.68 4.09 -7.29
CA VAL A 178 13.24 5.15 -6.47
C VAL A 178 13.31 6.46 -7.24
N PHE A 179 12.76 7.52 -6.66
CA PHE A 179 12.60 8.83 -7.30
C PHE A 179 12.56 9.96 -6.28
N SER A 180 12.67 11.21 -6.73
CA SER A 180 12.50 12.40 -5.88
C SER A 180 11.78 13.52 -6.61
N PHE A 181 11.35 14.54 -5.86
CA PHE A 181 10.70 15.74 -6.36
C PHE A 181 11.64 16.93 -6.21
N LYS A 182 11.79 17.76 -7.25
CA LYS A 182 12.55 18.99 -7.19
C LYS A 182 11.65 20.16 -6.78
N GLU A 183 11.98 20.81 -5.66
CA GLU A 183 11.38 22.08 -5.24
C GLU A 183 11.88 23.24 -6.12
N TRP A 184 11.03 24.26 -6.32
CA TRP A 184 11.49 25.54 -6.86
C TRP A 184 12.11 26.36 -5.73
N ASP A 185 13.25 26.98 -5.97
CA ASP A 185 13.89 27.88 -5.02
C ASP A 185 12.94 29.03 -4.62
N ASN A 186 12.71 29.13 -3.31
CA ASN A 186 12.13 30.23 -2.52
C ASN A 186 10.71 30.01 -1.97
N TYR A 187 10.65 30.21 -0.65
CA TYR A 187 9.52 30.23 0.26
C TYR A 187 9.13 28.88 0.89
N GLY A 188 9.95 28.47 1.86
CA GLY A 188 9.50 28.35 3.25
C GLY A 188 8.56 27.19 3.58
N THR A 189 9.12 26.21 4.28
CA THR A 189 8.43 25.42 5.33
C THR A 189 7.12 24.75 4.90
N LEU A 190 7.20 23.76 4.01
CA LEU A 190 6.19 22.71 3.93
C LEU A 190 6.76 21.47 4.62
N HIS A 191 5.96 20.90 5.52
CA HIS A 191 6.31 19.70 6.28
C HIS A 191 6.83 18.62 5.33
N ILE A 192 8.06 18.14 5.58
CA ILE A 192 8.62 17.09 4.75
C ILE A 192 8.00 15.77 5.22
N ASP A 193 6.87 15.42 4.62
CA ASP A 193 6.18 14.18 4.94
C ASP A 193 7.13 13.00 4.80
N SER A 194 7.05 12.05 5.73
CA SER A 194 7.78 10.78 5.72
C SER A 194 7.41 9.89 4.54
N SER A 195 6.53 10.36 3.66
CA SER A 195 5.92 9.61 2.60
C SER A 195 5.04 10.48 1.70
N ARG A 196 4.91 10.12 0.42
CA ARG A 196 4.11 10.85 -0.56
C ARG A 196 3.31 9.92 -1.46
N TRP A 197 2.11 10.36 -1.83
CA TRP A 197 1.29 9.66 -2.82
C TRP A 197 1.81 9.90 -4.25
N VAL A 198 1.90 8.83 -5.02
CA VAL A 198 2.28 8.87 -6.42
C VAL A 198 1.40 8.00 -7.30
N TRP A 199 1.07 8.51 -8.47
CA TRP A 199 0.34 7.79 -9.51
C TRP A 199 1.31 7.24 -10.53
N ILE A 200 1.37 5.92 -10.64
CA ILE A 200 2.32 5.25 -11.52
C ILE A 200 1.55 4.44 -12.55
N LYS A 201 1.83 4.73 -13.81
CA LYS A 201 1.37 3.93 -14.93
C LYS A 201 2.55 3.25 -15.57
N TRP A 202 2.58 1.94 -15.53
CA TRP A 202 3.64 1.14 -16.11
C TRP A 202 3.06 -0.07 -16.84
N LYS A 203 3.88 -0.63 -17.71
CA LYS A 203 3.55 -1.83 -18.46
C LYS A 203 4.74 -2.77 -18.36
N CYS A 204 4.50 -4.01 -17.94
CA CYS A 204 5.46 -5.09 -18.01
C CYS A 204 4.78 -6.23 -18.76
N GLU A 205 5.38 -6.66 -19.87
CA GLU A 205 4.80 -7.71 -20.71
C GLU A 205 3.36 -7.40 -21.18
N ASP A 206 2.41 -8.31 -20.95
CA ASP A 206 0.98 -8.13 -21.30
C ASP A 206 0.20 -7.37 -20.22
N LEU A 207 0.82 -7.13 -19.06
CA LEU A 207 0.22 -6.43 -17.94
C LEU A 207 0.43 -4.92 -18.08
N CYS A 208 -0.66 -4.17 -18.18
CA CYS A 208 -0.65 -2.72 -18.02
C CYS A 208 -1.25 -2.41 -16.66
N VAL A 209 -0.45 -1.79 -15.79
CA VAL A 209 -0.85 -1.36 -14.46
C VAL A 209 -0.90 0.15 -14.43
N SER A 210 -1.95 0.67 -13.82
CA SER A 210 -2.13 2.08 -13.54
C SER A 210 -2.69 2.13 -12.13
N SER A 211 -1.88 2.65 -11.21
CA SER A 211 -2.13 2.51 -9.77
C SER A 211 -1.59 3.71 -9.01
N ALA A 212 -2.28 4.03 -7.94
CA ALA A 212 -1.79 4.94 -6.93
C ALA A 212 -0.94 4.13 -5.93
N HIS A 213 0.25 4.62 -5.63
CA HIS A 213 1.20 4.05 -4.70
C HIS A 213 1.51 5.08 -3.62
N PHE A 214 1.79 4.60 -2.42
CA PHE A 214 2.50 5.43 -1.45
C PHE A 214 3.98 5.16 -1.58
N ALA A 215 4.73 6.24 -1.75
CA ALA A 215 6.16 6.18 -1.76
C ALA A 215 6.68 6.61 -0.38
N ILE A 216 7.49 5.75 0.23
CA ILE A 216 8.03 5.97 1.55
C ILE A 216 9.32 6.76 1.39
N ARG A 217 9.52 7.78 2.23
CA ARG A 217 10.77 8.54 2.24
C ARG A 217 11.85 7.70 2.91
N ARG A 218 12.96 7.51 2.20
CA ARG A 218 14.17 6.83 2.66
C ARG A 218 15.05 7.79 3.47
N ASP A 219 16.04 7.24 4.15
CA ASP A 219 17.04 8.00 4.92
C ASP A 219 17.90 8.92 4.03
N ASP A 220 18.06 8.58 2.74
CA ASP A 220 18.77 9.40 1.75
C ASP A 220 17.93 10.59 1.22
N GLY A 221 16.68 10.71 1.68
CA GLY A 221 15.74 11.74 1.29
C GLY A 221 14.96 11.44 0.00
N ASN A 222 15.26 10.36 -0.71
CA ASN A 222 14.51 9.90 -1.88
C ASN A 222 13.23 9.16 -1.45
N PHE A 223 12.32 8.98 -2.39
CA PHE A 223 11.09 8.20 -2.22
C PHE A 223 11.24 6.83 -2.90
N GLU A 224 10.75 5.78 -2.24
CA GLU A 224 10.71 4.41 -2.76
C GLU A 224 9.28 3.89 -2.79
N THR A 225 8.91 3.18 -3.87
CA THR A 225 7.68 2.38 -3.88
C THR A 225 7.80 1.10 -4.68
N THR A 226 7.21 0.01 -4.19
CA THR A 226 7.20 -1.29 -4.87
C THR A 226 6.14 -1.34 -5.96
N LEU A 227 6.55 -1.74 -7.17
CA LEU A 227 5.70 -1.81 -8.35
C LEU A 227 5.12 -3.22 -8.56
N TRP A 228 5.96 -4.25 -8.52
CA TRP A 228 5.54 -5.65 -8.69
C TRP A 228 6.46 -6.63 -7.94
N HIS A 229 5.98 -7.87 -7.83
CA HIS A 229 6.76 -8.99 -7.32
C HIS A 229 7.05 -9.99 -8.46
N PHE A 230 8.16 -10.70 -8.42
CA PHE A 230 8.42 -11.79 -9.37
C PHE A 230 9.35 -12.87 -8.81
N PHE A 231 9.02 -14.13 -9.10
CA PHE A 231 9.81 -15.27 -8.67
C PHE A 231 10.96 -15.49 -9.66
N SER A 232 12.19 -15.44 -9.16
CA SER A 232 13.40 -15.62 -9.96
C SER A 232 13.75 -17.11 -10.05
N SER A 233 13.21 -17.82 -11.04
CA SER A 233 13.44 -19.26 -11.24
C SER A 233 14.48 -19.60 -12.32
N ASP A 234 14.95 -18.62 -13.09
CA ASP A 234 15.86 -18.82 -14.22
C ASP A 234 16.72 -17.56 -14.41
N GLN A 235 18.05 -17.71 -14.36
CA GLN A 235 19.04 -16.63 -14.53
C GLN A 235 19.14 -16.09 -15.97
N ASN A 236 18.60 -16.80 -16.97
CA ASN A 236 18.62 -16.40 -18.37
C ASN A 236 17.31 -15.73 -18.82
N SER A 237 16.57 -15.18 -17.86
CA SER A 237 15.28 -14.56 -18.13
C SER A 237 15.34 -13.05 -18.06
N TYR A 238 14.31 -12.39 -18.60
CA TYR A 238 14.25 -10.94 -18.67
C TYR A 238 12.82 -10.40 -18.55
N PHE A 239 12.73 -9.09 -18.28
CA PHE A 239 11.50 -8.29 -18.31
C PHE A 239 11.66 -7.08 -19.22
N ASP A 240 10.65 -6.81 -20.03
CA ASP A 240 10.51 -5.55 -20.78
C ASP A 240 9.51 -4.65 -20.08
N ILE A 241 9.97 -3.49 -19.58
CA ILE A 241 9.13 -2.56 -18.82
C ILE A 241 9.06 -1.20 -19.50
N ILE A 242 7.86 -0.63 -19.52
CA ILE A 242 7.58 0.73 -19.97
C ILE A 242 6.92 1.48 -18.82
N LEU A 243 7.63 2.42 -18.22
CA LEU A 243 7.07 3.41 -17.30
C LEU A 243 6.44 4.54 -18.13
N LYS A 244 5.10 4.52 -18.23
CA LYS A 244 4.33 5.47 -19.04
C LYS A 244 4.12 6.80 -18.32
N ARG A 245 3.88 6.77 -17.01
CA ARG A 245 3.55 7.96 -16.22
C ARG A 245 3.96 7.79 -14.76
N LEU A 246 4.39 8.89 -14.14
CA LEU A 246 4.63 9.03 -12.70
C LEU A 246 4.17 10.44 -12.33
N LEU A 247 3.18 10.57 -11.45
CA LEU A 247 2.68 11.85 -10.95
C LEU A 247 2.78 11.86 -9.43
N GLY A 248 3.17 12.99 -8.81
CA GLY A 248 3.08 13.17 -7.35
C GLY A 248 1.82 13.93 -6.95
N GLY A 249 1.21 13.58 -5.82
CA GLY A 249 -0.02 14.20 -5.31
C GLY A 249 0.19 15.05 -4.06
N GLU A 250 -0.27 16.29 -4.19
CA GLU A 250 -0.76 17.33 -3.25
C GLU A 250 -0.11 18.68 -3.64
N GLU A 251 -0.96 19.67 -3.94
CA GLU A 251 -0.68 21.05 -4.39
C GLU A 251 -0.55 21.37 -5.90
N GLU A 252 -1.11 22.54 -6.24
CA GLU A 252 -1.22 23.19 -7.56
C GLU A 252 0.13 23.65 -8.15
N LYS A 253 1.26 23.26 -7.55
CA LYS A 253 2.61 23.69 -7.97
C LYS A 253 3.46 22.48 -8.33
N LEU A 254 3.44 22.16 -9.62
CA LEU A 254 4.05 21.00 -10.28
C LEU A 254 5.56 20.82 -9.94
N PRO A 255 5.97 19.84 -9.11
CA PRO A 255 7.37 19.52 -8.96
C PRO A 255 7.89 18.75 -10.18
N CYS A 256 9.13 19.05 -10.62
CA CYS A 256 9.81 18.15 -11.57
C CYS A 256 10.19 16.86 -10.84
N ILE A 257 9.94 15.72 -11.47
CA ILE A 257 10.26 14.40 -10.91
C ILE A 257 11.62 13.96 -11.42
N ILE A 258 12.46 13.46 -10.53
CA ILE A 258 13.75 12.85 -10.84
C ILE A 258 13.62 11.36 -10.57
N ILE A 259 13.84 10.52 -11.57
CA ILE A 259 13.86 9.07 -11.39
C ILE A 259 15.32 8.64 -11.25
N HIS A 260 15.64 7.95 -10.16
CA HIS A 260 17.02 7.58 -9.82
C HIS A 260 17.33 6.15 -10.25
N SER A 261 16.50 5.20 -9.83
CA SER A 261 16.79 3.78 -10.01
C SER A 261 15.55 2.90 -9.92
N LEU A 262 15.73 1.65 -10.33
CA LEU A 262 14.85 0.53 -10.01
C LEU A 262 15.66 -0.50 -9.23
N GLU A 263 15.15 -0.92 -8.08
CA GLU A 263 15.85 -1.75 -7.09
C GLU A 263 15.15 -3.10 -6.91
N PHE A 264 15.94 -4.16 -6.78
CA PHE A 264 15.51 -5.55 -6.64
C PHE A 264 15.92 -6.10 -5.30
N HIS A 265 14.94 -6.29 -4.42
CA HIS A 265 15.17 -6.80 -3.07
C HIS A 265 14.49 -8.16 -2.87
N PRO A 266 15.20 -9.17 -2.35
CA PRO A 266 14.61 -10.43 -1.93
C PRO A 266 13.56 -10.23 -0.83
N LEU A 267 12.42 -10.91 -0.96
CA LEU A 267 11.38 -10.95 0.06
C LEU A 267 11.57 -12.16 0.98
N LYS A 268 11.38 -11.94 2.28
CA LYS A 268 11.34 -13.03 3.27
C LYS A 268 9.99 -13.73 3.16
N MET A 269 9.99 -14.97 2.69
CA MET A 269 8.79 -15.82 2.69
C MET A 269 8.41 -16.15 4.15
N ALA A 270 7.36 -15.52 4.68
CA ALA A 270 6.77 -15.96 5.94
C ALA A 270 5.99 -17.26 5.69
N LYS A 271 6.16 -18.27 6.55
CA LYS A 271 5.26 -19.43 6.57
C LYS A 271 3.89 -18.93 7.03
N ILE A 272 2.92 -18.93 6.12
CA ILE A 272 1.53 -18.56 6.44
C ILE A 272 0.98 -19.66 7.36
N GLN A 273 0.74 -19.33 8.63
CA GLN A 273 -0.20 -20.04 9.48
C GLN A 273 -1.55 -19.35 9.31
N ASP A 274 -2.49 -20.04 8.66
CA ASP A 274 -3.89 -19.65 8.63
C ASP A 274 -4.46 -19.77 10.05
N GLU A 275 -4.78 -18.64 10.67
CA GLU A 275 -5.68 -18.58 11.82
C GLU A 275 -6.90 -17.74 11.44
N SER A 276 -7.99 -18.44 11.09
CA SER A 276 -9.33 -17.87 11.09
C SER A 276 -10.14 -18.58 12.17
N THR A 277 -10.32 -17.93 13.32
CA THR A 277 -11.30 -18.31 14.33
C THR A 277 -12.44 -17.30 14.29
N PHE A 278 -13.61 -17.75 13.82
CA PHE A 278 -14.87 -17.06 14.10
C PHE A 278 -15.35 -17.55 15.46
N ASP A 279 -15.43 -16.65 16.44
CA ASP A 279 -16.04 -16.93 17.73
C ASP A 279 -17.57 -17.02 17.59
N GLU A 280 -18.12 -18.22 17.84
CA GLU A 280 -19.57 -18.49 17.86
C GLU A 280 -20.24 -18.12 19.20
N ASP A 281 -19.52 -17.51 20.16
CA ASP A 281 -20.01 -17.28 21.54
C ASP A 281 -20.49 -15.84 21.82
N PHE A 282 -21.24 -15.23 20.90
CA PHE A 282 -21.78 -13.88 21.12
C PHE A 282 -23.16 -13.90 21.83
N ASN A 283 -23.16 -13.63 23.13
CA ASN A 283 -24.37 -13.61 23.96
C ASN A 283 -25.27 -12.39 23.63
N HIS A 284 -26.57 -12.63 23.36
CA HIS A 284 -27.52 -11.66 22.79
C HIS A 284 -28.41 -10.93 23.81
N ASP A 285 -28.33 -11.26 25.09
CA ASP A 285 -29.17 -10.65 26.11
C ASP A 285 -28.73 -9.19 26.34
N ASN A 286 -29.67 -8.23 26.20
CA ASN A 286 -29.52 -6.77 26.39
C ASN A 286 -28.85 -5.92 25.28
N LYS A 287 -29.03 -6.23 23.99
CA LYS A 287 -28.44 -5.42 22.88
C LYS A 287 -29.41 -4.49 22.12
N LEU A 288 -30.66 -4.38 22.53
CA LEU A 288 -31.57 -3.38 21.93
C LEU A 288 -31.22 -1.98 22.47
N PRO A 289 -31.17 -0.93 21.63
CA PRO A 289 -31.06 0.44 22.09
C PRO A 289 -32.20 0.79 23.04
N GLY A 290 -31.95 1.60 24.06
CA GLY A 290 -32.98 1.99 25.04
C GLY A 290 -34.19 2.72 24.43
N ASP A 291 -34.03 3.29 23.24
CA ASP A 291 -35.02 4.04 22.48
C ASP A 291 -35.63 3.26 21.30
N TYR A 292 -35.48 1.93 21.26
CA TYR A 292 -35.95 1.09 20.15
C TYR A 292 -37.44 1.28 19.81
N GLU A 293 -38.30 1.55 20.79
CA GLU A 293 -39.73 1.80 20.57
C GLU A 293 -39.98 3.08 19.76
N GLY A 294 -39.19 4.14 20.02
CA GLY A 294 -39.23 5.38 19.26
C GLY A 294 -38.84 5.15 17.80
N ILE A 295 -37.82 4.30 17.58
CA ILE A 295 -37.35 3.93 16.23
C ILE A 295 -38.45 3.18 15.48
N ILE A 296 -39.12 2.22 16.13
CA ILE A 296 -40.22 1.46 15.51
C ILE A 296 -41.38 2.38 15.13
N CYS A 297 -41.70 3.38 15.97
CA CYS A 297 -42.76 4.36 15.67
C CYS A 297 -42.47 5.24 14.43
N ARG A 298 -41.20 5.35 14.01
CA ARG A 298 -40.80 6.08 12.79
C ARG A 298 -40.95 5.25 11.51
N THR A 299 -41.34 3.97 11.62
CA THR A 299 -41.59 3.09 10.47
C THR A 299 -43.03 3.21 9.96
N ASP A 300 -43.21 3.20 8.63
CA ASP A 300 -44.55 3.17 8.02
C ASP A 300 -45.21 1.78 8.09
N THR A 301 -44.41 0.74 8.34
CA THR A 301 -44.84 -0.65 8.31
C THR A 301 -44.87 -1.24 9.72
N ARG A 302 -45.96 -1.92 10.08
CA ARG A 302 -46.02 -2.63 11.37
C ARG A 302 -45.03 -3.80 11.37
N LEU A 303 -43.94 -3.66 12.12
CA LEU A 303 -42.97 -4.73 12.34
C LEU A 303 -43.59 -5.85 13.18
N LYS A 304 -43.83 -7.00 12.56
CA LYS A 304 -44.31 -8.19 13.26
C LYS A 304 -43.13 -8.87 13.95
N HIS A 305 -43.10 -8.82 15.27
CA HIS A 305 -42.12 -9.53 16.10
C HIS A 305 -42.85 -10.13 17.32
N THR A 306 -42.40 -11.30 17.77
CA THR A 306 -42.97 -11.98 18.95
C THR A 306 -42.01 -12.01 20.12
N THR A 307 -40.71 -11.79 19.88
CA THR A 307 -39.66 -11.75 20.90
C THR A 307 -38.70 -10.58 20.69
N GLN A 308 -38.01 -10.14 21.75
CA GLN A 308 -36.95 -9.13 21.66
C GLN A 308 -35.77 -9.58 20.80
N LYS A 309 -35.49 -10.89 20.78
CA LYS A 309 -34.44 -11.48 19.94
C LYS A 309 -34.79 -11.37 18.45
N GLU A 310 -36.02 -11.70 18.08
CA GLU A 310 -36.52 -11.50 16.71
C GLU A 310 -36.44 -10.03 16.31
N LEU A 311 -36.86 -9.14 17.20
CA LEU A 311 -36.76 -7.71 16.97
C LEU A 311 -35.31 -7.26 16.74
N TYR A 312 -34.36 -7.71 17.56
CA TYR A 312 -32.95 -7.39 17.39
C TYR A 312 -32.44 -7.81 16.00
N PHE A 313 -32.72 -9.05 15.56
CA PHE A 313 -32.29 -9.50 14.23
C PHE A 313 -33.00 -8.76 13.08
N LEU A 314 -34.26 -8.37 13.25
CA LEU A 314 -34.97 -7.51 12.30
C LEU A 314 -34.28 -6.14 12.19
N LEU A 315 -33.91 -5.53 13.31
CA LEU A 315 -33.17 -4.27 13.31
C LEU A 315 -31.74 -4.43 12.76
N CYS A 316 -31.07 -5.57 12.96
CA CYS A 316 -29.80 -5.85 12.30
C CYS A 316 -29.94 -5.99 10.77
N ALA A 317 -31.02 -6.60 10.29
CA ALA A 317 -31.30 -6.66 8.86
C ALA A 317 -31.57 -5.26 8.27
N GLY A 318 -32.21 -4.41 9.08
CA GLY A 318 -32.45 -3.00 8.83
C GLY A 318 -33.86 -2.69 8.35
N ILE A 319 -34.28 -1.44 8.57
CA ILE A 319 -35.65 -0.96 8.36
C ILE A 319 -35.62 0.46 7.77
N LEU A 320 -36.64 0.80 7.01
CA LEU A 320 -36.89 2.18 6.56
C LEU A 320 -37.68 2.94 7.63
N ILE A 321 -37.21 4.17 7.92
CA ILE A 321 -37.85 5.10 8.84
C ILE A 321 -38.06 6.46 8.16
N ASP A 322 -38.88 7.32 8.78
CA ASP A 322 -39.18 8.68 8.33
C ASP A 322 -39.72 8.76 6.89
N ASN A 323 -40.78 8.00 6.60
CA ASN A 323 -41.35 7.89 5.26
C ASN A 323 -40.34 7.40 4.19
N GLY A 324 -39.39 6.57 4.61
CA GLY A 324 -38.38 5.97 3.72
C GLY A 324 -37.21 6.88 3.37
N ARG A 325 -37.01 7.99 4.09
CA ARG A 325 -35.88 8.92 3.89
C ARG A 325 -34.59 8.44 4.56
N LYS A 326 -34.71 7.65 5.63
CA LYS A 326 -33.56 7.09 6.34
C LYS A 326 -33.69 5.57 6.44
N TRP A 327 -32.55 4.89 6.38
CA TRP A 327 -32.43 3.47 6.65
C TRP A 327 -31.72 3.28 7.99
N PHE A 328 -32.34 2.56 8.90
CA PHE A 328 -31.79 2.24 10.21
C PHE A 328 -31.38 0.76 10.26
N CYS A 329 -30.21 0.47 10.83
CA CYS A 329 -29.90 -0.88 11.27
C CYS A 329 -29.02 -0.92 12.52
N LEU A 330 -28.95 -2.08 13.16
CA LEU A 330 -28.01 -2.33 14.25
C LEU A 330 -26.80 -3.11 13.75
N CYS A 331 -25.61 -2.68 14.16
CA CYS A 331 -24.41 -3.47 13.94
C CYS A 331 -24.52 -4.79 14.70
N LYS A 332 -24.37 -5.93 14.00
CA LYS A 332 -24.62 -7.26 14.57
C LYS A 332 -23.61 -7.64 15.67
N SER A 333 -22.38 -7.16 15.55
CA SER A 333 -21.25 -7.43 16.48
C SER A 333 -21.24 -6.51 17.69
N THR A 334 -21.81 -5.30 17.61
CA THR A 334 -21.72 -4.30 18.69
C THR A 334 -23.08 -3.89 19.26
N GLY A 335 -24.17 -4.05 18.50
CA GLY A 335 -25.51 -3.53 18.85
C GLY A 335 -25.64 -2.01 18.69
N GLU A 336 -24.62 -1.35 18.16
CA GLU A 336 -24.60 0.10 17.96
C GLU A 336 -25.42 0.49 16.72
N LYS A 337 -26.02 1.68 16.75
CA LYS A 337 -26.86 2.21 15.68
C LYS A 337 -26.05 2.51 14.41
N CYS A 338 -26.60 2.17 13.26
CA CYS A 338 -26.15 2.58 11.94
C CYS A 338 -27.30 3.29 11.23
N HIS A 339 -27.00 4.38 10.53
CA HIS A 339 -27.98 5.12 9.74
C HIS A 339 -27.46 5.35 8.34
N MET A 340 -28.32 5.22 7.34
CA MET A 340 -28.04 5.70 5.99
C MET A 340 -29.09 6.72 5.60
N LEU A 341 -28.64 7.86 5.06
CA LEU A 341 -29.49 8.91 4.53
C LEU A 341 -29.64 8.73 3.02
N ALA A 342 -30.87 8.80 2.51
CA ALA A 342 -31.15 8.60 1.09
C ALA A 342 -30.50 9.70 0.25
N ALA A 343 -29.88 9.32 -0.88
CA ALA A 343 -29.20 10.25 -1.79
C ALA A 343 -30.11 11.42 -2.20
N VAL A 344 -31.40 11.15 -2.42
CA VAL A 344 -32.40 12.15 -2.80
C VAL A 344 -32.61 13.26 -1.78
N ASP A 345 -32.43 12.96 -0.50
CA ASP A 345 -32.61 13.92 0.58
C ASP A 345 -31.33 14.73 0.83
N ILE A 346 -30.15 14.13 0.63
CA ILE A 346 -28.86 14.79 0.93
C ILE A 346 -28.26 15.57 -0.24
N TYR A 347 -28.68 15.31 -1.48
CA TYR A 347 -28.21 16.03 -2.67
C TYR A 347 -29.06 17.28 -2.97
N CYS A 348 -30.12 17.54 -2.19
CA CYS A 348 -31.16 18.53 -2.50
C CYS A 348 -30.65 19.98 -2.60
N ASN A 349 -29.52 20.30 -1.96
CA ASN A 349 -28.93 21.63 -1.95
C ASN A 349 -27.87 21.86 -3.04
N ASP A 350 -27.57 20.86 -3.87
CA ASP A 350 -26.65 21.03 -5.01
C ASP A 350 -27.32 21.86 -6.11
N SER A 351 -26.60 22.81 -6.69
CA SER A 351 -27.11 23.68 -7.76
C SER A 351 -27.53 22.91 -9.03
N ASN A 352 -27.09 21.66 -9.18
CA ASN A 352 -27.47 20.78 -10.28
C ASN A 352 -28.58 19.78 -9.91
N TYR A 353 -29.21 19.88 -8.73
CA TYR A 353 -30.23 18.94 -8.27
C TYR A 353 -31.37 18.74 -9.29
N GLU A 354 -31.86 19.82 -9.90
CA GLU A 354 -32.94 19.78 -10.90
C GLU A 354 -32.54 19.08 -12.22
N LEU A 355 -31.25 18.86 -12.46
CA LEU A 355 -30.71 18.25 -13.67
C LEU A 355 -30.40 16.74 -13.51
N MET A 356 -30.75 16.15 -12.37
CA MET A 356 -30.36 14.77 -12.04
C MET A 356 -31.43 13.75 -12.41
N ASP A 357 -30.97 12.62 -12.96
CA ASP A 357 -31.82 11.45 -13.19
C ASP A 357 -32.07 10.71 -11.86
N ARG A 358 -33.32 10.73 -11.41
CA ARG A 358 -33.79 9.92 -10.28
C ARG A 358 -34.12 8.52 -10.79
N LEU A 359 -33.47 7.51 -10.25
CA LEU A 359 -33.61 6.13 -10.70
C LEU A 359 -34.21 5.26 -9.61
N SER A 360 -35.30 4.57 -9.93
CA SER A 360 -35.81 3.47 -9.11
C SER A 360 -35.11 2.17 -9.49
N LEU A 361 -34.39 1.58 -8.53
CA LEU A 361 -33.73 0.30 -8.66
C LEU A 361 -34.39 -0.70 -7.72
N SER A 362 -34.82 -1.85 -8.24
CA SER A 362 -35.52 -2.89 -7.46
C SER A 362 -34.70 -3.49 -6.32
N GLU A 363 -33.38 -3.32 -6.38
CA GLU A 363 -32.39 -3.80 -5.42
C GLU A 363 -31.89 -2.71 -4.45
N SER A 364 -32.44 -1.48 -4.55
CA SER A 364 -32.07 -0.38 -3.66
C SER A 364 -32.86 -0.44 -2.35
N ARG A 365 -32.21 -0.05 -1.25
CA ARG A 365 -32.84 0.16 0.07
C ARG A 365 -33.84 1.32 0.02
N PHE A 366 -33.55 2.34 -0.78
CA PHE A 366 -34.42 3.49 -1.01
C PHE A 366 -35.17 3.38 -2.34
N LYS A 367 -36.36 3.98 -2.39
CA LYS A 367 -37.22 3.99 -3.60
C LYS A 367 -36.53 4.60 -4.83
N GLU A 368 -35.68 5.59 -4.60
CA GLU A 368 -34.96 6.32 -5.65
C GLU A 368 -33.50 6.51 -5.22
N GLY A 369 -32.58 6.40 -6.17
CA GLY A 369 -31.20 6.88 -6.07
C GLY A 369 -30.95 8.00 -7.06
N ILE A 370 -29.79 8.66 -6.94
CA ILE A 370 -29.39 9.74 -7.85
C ILE A 370 -28.27 9.26 -8.75
N GLN A 371 -28.44 9.37 -10.07
CA GLN A 371 -27.34 9.18 -11.00
C GLN A 371 -26.54 10.48 -11.16
N LEU A 372 -25.25 10.42 -10.82
CA LEU A 372 -24.32 11.52 -10.95
C LEU A 372 -24.04 11.84 -12.42
N GLN A 373 -24.18 13.11 -12.78
CA GLN A 373 -23.93 13.66 -14.11
C GLN A 373 -22.44 13.99 -14.32
N ASN A 374 -22.03 14.34 -15.54
CA ASN A 374 -20.61 14.54 -15.86
C ASN A 374 -20.07 15.89 -15.35
N VAL A 375 -19.93 16.01 -14.03
CA VAL A 375 -19.35 17.17 -13.34
C VAL A 375 -18.14 16.76 -12.51
N ASN A 376 -17.27 17.73 -12.22
CA ASN A 376 -16.02 17.47 -11.50
C ASN A 376 -16.15 17.61 -9.97
N GLN A 377 -17.29 18.08 -9.47
CA GLN A 377 -17.55 18.28 -8.04
C GLN A 377 -19.02 17.98 -7.72
N TYR A 378 -19.26 17.39 -6.56
CA TYR A 378 -20.58 17.06 -6.03
C TYR A 378 -20.67 17.48 -4.57
N TYR A 379 -21.82 18.02 -4.19
CA TYR A 379 -22.08 18.48 -2.83
C TYR A 379 -23.24 17.68 -2.21
N PHE A 380 -23.02 17.15 -1.03
CA PHE A 380 -24.06 16.51 -0.22
C PHE A 380 -24.13 17.22 1.13
N THR A 381 -25.34 17.51 1.59
CA THR A 381 -25.61 18.08 2.90
C THR A 381 -26.47 17.10 3.67
N CYS A 382 -25.94 16.60 4.78
CA CYS A 382 -26.63 15.67 5.66
C CYS A 382 -27.14 16.44 6.89
N GLU A 383 -28.44 16.39 7.14
CA GLU A 383 -29.02 16.84 8.42
C GLU A 383 -28.82 15.73 9.47
N LEU A 384 -28.24 16.09 10.61
CA LEU A 384 -27.89 15.16 11.69
C LEU A 384 -28.84 15.35 12.87
N GLU A 385 -29.38 14.23 13.37
CA GLU A 385 -30.21 14.18 14.57
C GLU A 385 -29.44 13.43 15.66
N ALA A 386 -29.48 13.92 16.90
CA ALA A 386 -28.73 13.32 18.01
C ALA A 386 -29.08 11.84 18.26
N ASP A 387 -30.33 11.44 18.00
CA ASP A 387 -30.81 10.07 18.17
C ASP A 387 -30.33 9.10 17.08
N MET A 388 -29.72 9.61 16.00
CA MET A 388 -29.08 8.80 14.97
C MET A 388 -27.85 8.05 15.49
N PHE A 389 -27.21 8.59 16.53
CA PHE A 389 -25.92 8.11 16.99
C PHE A 389 -26.03 7.47 18.37
N SER A 390 -25.23 6.44 18.55
CA SER A 390 -24.98 5.81 19.84
C SER A 390 -23.92 6.63 20.57
N SER A 391 -24.25 7.09 21.78
CA SER A 391 -23.44 8.11 22.48
C SER A 391 -22.02 7.65 22.78
N GLY A 392 -21.06 8.57 22.61
CA GLY A 392 -19.65 8.33 22.91
C GLY A 392 -18.94 7.36 21.95
N LYS A 393 -19.51 7.11 20.76
CA LYS A 393 -18.91 6.27 19.72
C LYS A 393 -18.30 7.12 18.61
N LEU A 394 -17.27 6.57 17.99
CA LEU A 394 -16.70 7.10 16.76
C LEU A 394 -17.51 6.59 15.57
N TYR A 395 -17.86 7.44 14.61
CA TYR A 395 -18.52 7.03 13.38
C TYR A 395 -17.65 7.25 12.15
N GLU A 396 -17.69 6.27 11.28
CA GLU A 396 -17.17 6.27 9.93
C GLU A 396 -18.30 6.59 8.95
N ILE A 397 -18.00 7.41 7.94
CA ILE A 397 -18.97 7.88 6.95
C ILE A 397 -18.64 7.25 5.59
N TYR A 398 -19.61 6.61 4.97
CA TYR A 398 -19.44 5.87 3.72
C TYR A 398 -20.38 6.40 2.63
N LEU A 399 -19.86 6.49 1.41
CA LEU A 399 -20.68 6.61 0.21
C LEU A 399 -21.11 5.22 -0.24
N VAL A 400 -22.41 5.00 -0.43
CA VAL A 400 -22.95 3.75 -0.98
C VAL A 400 -23.52 4.00 -2.36
N PHE A 401 -23.02 3.28 -3.37
CA PHE A 401 -23.29 3.56 -4.78
C PHE A 401 -23.18 2.31 -5.67
N LYS A 402 -23.63 2.42 -6.91
CA LYS A 402 -23.52 1.40 -7.96
C LYS A 402 -23.23 2.05 -9.30
N PHE A 403 -22.65 1.32 -10.25
CA PHE A 403 -22.48 1.82 -11.61
C PHE A 403 -23.68 1.43 -12.48
N ALA A 404 -24.22 2.37 -13.27
CA ALA A 404 -25.31 2.07 -14.19
C ALA A 404 -24.94 0.95 -15.18
N ASN A 405 -25.86 -0.01 -15.38
CA ASN A 405 -25.69 -1.28 -16.10
C ASN A 405 -24.81 -1.18 -17.36
N GLY A 406 -23.61 -1.77 -17.32
CA GLY A 406 -22.74 -1.97 -18.49
C GLY A 406 -21.95 -0.75 -18.97
N GLY A 407 -22.10 0.42 -18.34
CA GLY A 407 -21.16 1.53 -18.50
C GLY A 407 -19.75 1.07 -18.12
N THR A 408 -18.73 1.59 -18.81
CA THR A 408 -17.33 1.43 -18.41
C THR A 408 -17.24 1.62 -16.90
N LYS A 409 -16.75 0.60 -16.15
CA LYS A 409 -16.14 0.84 -14.84
C LYS A 409 -15.40 2.17 -14.96
N PRO A 410 -15.53 3.12 -14.01
CA PRO A 410 -14.75 4.34 -14.06
C PRO A 410 -13.31 3.92 -14.39
N ASP A 411 -12.65 4.69 -15.29
CA ASP A 411 -11.27 4.40 -15.68
C ASP A 411 -10.52 3.90 -14.45
N ALA A 412 -9.73 2.83 -14.58
CA ALA A 412 -9.14 2.07 -13.45
C ALA A 412 -8.31 2.93 -12.45
N ASP A 413 -8.24 4.23 -12.71
CA ASP A 413 -7.54 5.30 -12.06
C ASP A 413 -8.46 6.32 -11.35
N CYS A 414 -9.76 6.08 -11.19
CA CYS A 414 -10.67 7.10 -10.66
C CYS A 414 -10.46 7.40 -9.16
N LEU A 415 -10.14 8.66 -8.85
CA LEU A 415 -9.83 9.18 -7.52
C LEU A 415 -10.60 10.46 -7.23
N MET A 416 -11.28 10.47 -6.07
CA MET A 416 -11.88 11.68 -5.52
C MET A 416 -11.15 12.12 -4.27
N GLU A 417 -11.13 13.42 -4.07
CA GLU A 417 -10.96 14.04 -2.77
C GLU A 417 -12.34 14.18 -2.12
N ALA A 418 -12.50 13.61 -0.93
CA ALA A 418 -13.68 13.74 -0.09
C ALA A 418 -13.36 14.67 1.08
N TYR A 419 -13.98 15.83 1.07
CA TYR A 419 -13.90 16.81 2.15
C TYR A 419 -15.20 16.79 2.93
N CYS A 420 -15.12 16.44 4.21
CA CYS A 420 -16.24 16.42 5.14
C CYS A 420 -16.09 17.55 6.16
N GLU A 421 -17.17 18.25 6.45
CA GLU A 421 -17.22 19.38 7.39
C GLU A 421 -18.47 19.29 8.28
N LEU A 422 -18.27 19.27 9.60
CA LEU A 422 -19.33 19.24 10.62
C LEU A 422 -19.53 20.64 11.20
N ASP A 423 -20.74 21.19 11.04
CA ASP A 423 -21.16 22.54 11.50
C ASP A 423 -20.10 23.64 11.31
N ASP A 424 -19.32 23.58 10.22
CA ASP A 424 -18.20 24.51 9.92
C ASP A 424 -17.08 24.52 11.00
N GLU A 425 -17.02 23.52 11.88
CA GLU A 425 -16.07 23.43 12.99
C GLU A 425 -15.02 22.32 12.82
N LYS A 426 -15.46 21.10 12.50
CA LYS A 426 -14.57 19.93 12.35
C LYS A 426 -14.51 19.51 10.90
N THR A 427 -13.29 19.30 10.39
CA THR A 427 -13.08 18.91 9.00
C THR A 427 -12.29 17.62 8.88
N SER A 428 -12.58 16.85 7.83
CA SER A 428 -11.83 15.65 7.46
C SER A 428 -11.70 15.60 5.95
N THR A 429 -10.45 15.60 5.46
CA THR A 429 -10.15 15.32 4.07
C THR A 429 -9.55 13.92 3.95
N ILE A 430 -10.14 13.10 3.09
CA ILE A 430 -9.57 11.84 2.67
C ILE A 430 -9.76 11.67 1.16
N PHE A 431 -9.12 10.67 0.57
CA PHE A 431 -9.19 10.37 -0.85
C PHE A 431 -9.88 9.02 -1.07
N ALA A 432 -10.91 9.01 -1.91
CA ALA A 432 -11.74 7.85 -2.21
C ALA A 432 -11.43 7.32 -3.63
N HIS A 433 -10.98 6.08 -3.70
CA HIS A 433 -10.67 5.37 -4.93
C HIS A 433 -11.85 4.51 -5.39
N LEU A 434 -12.28 4.68 -6.64
CA LEU A 434 -13.35 3.89 -7.26
C LEU A 434 -12.86 2.70 -8.09
N SER A 435 -11.57 2.39 -8.03
CA SER A 435 -11.04 1.14 -8.56
C SER A 435 -11.00 0.07 -7.47
N SER A 436 -11.13 -1.20 -7.87
CA SER A 436 -10.95 -2.33 -6.95
C SER A 436 -9.47 -2.49 -6.58
N CYS A 437 -9.20 -2.87 -5.34
CA CYS A 437 -7.87 -3.19 -4.84
C CYS A 437 -7.53 -4.67 -5.15
N GLU A 438 -6.60 -4.98 -6.07
CA GLU A 438 -6.10 -6.35 -6.35
C GLU A 438 -4.66 -6.54 -5.79
N PRO A 439 -4.12 -7.72 -5.40
CA PRO A 439 -2.75 -8.03 -4.82
C PRO A 439 -1.51 -7.66 -5.69
N ILE A 440 -0.38 -7.09 -5.16
CA ILE A 440 0.79 -6.62 -5.97
C ILE A 440 1.10 -7.70 -7.01
N PRO A 441 1.10 -7.36 -8.31
CA PRO A 441 1.02 -8.40 -9.32
C PRO A 441 2.30 -9.22 -9.27
N GLU A 442 2.14 -10.54 -9.23
CA GLU A 442 3.26 -11.44 -9.43
C GLU A 442 3.44 -11.69 -10.93
N ILE A 443 4.62 -11.35 -11.46
CA ILE A 443 4.92 -11.45 -12.90
C ILE A 443 6.01 -12.49 -13.11
N GLN A 444 5.84 -13.36 -14.09
CA GLN A 444 6.84 -14.36 -14.44
C GLN A 444 7.80 -13.83 -15.52
N PRO A 445 9.14 -13.96 -15.35
CA PRO A 445 10.13 -13.50 -16.32
C PRO A 445 10.13 -14.38 -17.59
N LYS A 446 10.53 -13.79 -18.73
CA LYS A 446 10.59 -14.51 -20.02
C LYS A 446 11.94 -15.19 -20.25
N LYS A 447 11.91 -16.41 -20.79
CA LYS A 447 13.11 -17.06 -21.34
C LYS A 447 13.60 -16.35 -22.61
N LYS A 448 14.91 -16.13 -22.72
CA LYS A 448 15.56 -15.50 -23.88
C LYS A 448 15.21 -16.26 -25.18
N ASN A 449 14.42 -15.63 -26.06
CA ASN A 449 14.03 -16.22 -27.35
C ASN A 449 14.61 -15.36 -28.49
N THR A 450 15.35 -15.96 -29.42
CA THR A 450 16.15 -15.29 -30.47
C THR A 450 15.36 -14.55 -31.55
N LYS A 451 14.02 -14.54 -31.48
CA LYS A 451 13.16 -13.80 -32.43
C LYS A 451 12.67 -12.51 -31.78
N LEU A 452 13.24 -11.37 -32.19
CA LEU A 452 12.69 -10.04 -31.90
C LEU A 452 11.21 -10.02 -32.29
N ARG A 453 10.31 -10.08 -31.30
CA ARG A 453 8.91 -9.74 -31.54
C ARG A 453 8.80 -8.22 -31.61
N ASN A 454 8.19 -7.73 -32.68
CA ASN A 454 7.79 -6.34 -32.81
C ASN A 454 6.78 -5.99 -31.70
N LEU A 455 7.26 -5.43 -30.58
CA LEU A 455 6.45 -4.94 -29.46
C LEU A 455 5.45 -3.84 -29.86
N TRP A 456 5.57 -3.34 -31.10
CA TRP A 456 4.75 -2.31 -31.76
C TRP A 456 3.30 -2.70 -32.05
N LYS A 457 2.92 -3.98 -31.95
CA LYS A 457 1.55 -4.49 -32.24
C LYS A 457 0.91 -5.21 -31.06
N MET A 458 1.00 -4.65 -29.86
CA MET A 458 0.32 -5.23 -28.70
C MET A 458 -1.16 -4.78 -28.64
N PRO A 459 -2.12 -5.70 -28.42
CA PRO A 459 -3.53 -5.35 -28.20
C PRO A 459 -3.69 -4.43 -26.99
N LYS A 460 -4.68 -3.53 -27.05
CA LYS A 460 -5.12 -2.74 -25.90
C LYS A 460 -5.82 -3.70 -24.91
N SER A 461 -5.10 -4.22 -23.93
CA SER A 461 -5.73 -4.90 -22.80
C SER A 461 -6.25 -3.87 -21.80
N LYS A 462 -7.42 -4.16 -21.21
CA LYS A 462 -8.02 -3.39 -20.10
C LYS A 462 -7.06 -3.47 -18.91
N GLY A 463 -6.71 -2.31 -18.34
CA GLY A 463 -5.82 -2.24 -17.18
C GLY A 463 -6.40 -3.03 -16.01
N ARG A 464 -5.53 -3.78 -15.32
CA ARG A 464 -5.81 -4.34 -14.00
C ARG A 464 -5.23 -3.38 -12.97
N GLY A 465 -6.03 -2.98 -11.99
CA GLY A 465 -5.60 -2.14 -10.86
C GLY A 465 -5.17 -3.03 -9.69
N VAL A 466 -4.08 -2.72 -8.99
CA VAL A 466 -3.37 -3.61 -8.04
C VAL A 466 -2.64 -2.73 -6.93
N PRO A 467 -2.22 -3.16 -5.70
CA PRO A 467 -2.62 -2.64 -4.35
C PRO A 467 -1.55 -2.17 -3.31
N LYS A 468 -2.12 -1.66 -2.21
CA LYS A 468 -1.89 -1.81 -0.75
C LYS A 468 -0.51 -2.23 -0.20
N TRP A 469 0.10 -1.28 0.52
CA TRP A 469 0.56 -1.44 1.90
C TRP A 469 -0.24 -0.49 2.82
N SER A 470 -0.26 -0.78 4.12
CA SER A 470 -0.98 -0.03 5.16
C SER A 470 -0.44 1.37 5.31
N ILE A 471 -1.18 2.37 4.86
CA ILE A 471 -0.71 3.74 4.87
C ILE A 471 -1.88 4.66 5.23
N SER A 472 -1.60 5.56 6.17
CA SER A 472 -2.35 6.75 6.62
C SER A 472 -3.87 6.68 6.50
N GLY A 473 -4.59 6.99 7.58
CA GLY A 473 -6.07 7.07 7.58
C GLY A 473 -6.69 8.14 6.66
N THR A 474 -6.07 8.46 5.51
CA THR A 474 -6.47 9.47 4.53
C THR A 474 -6.81 8.91 3.14
N HIS A 475 -6.58 7.64 2.80
CA HIS A 475 -6.97 7.07 1.49
C HIS A 475 -7.79 5.79 1.66
N ASN A 476 -8.88 5.64 0.90
CA ASN A 476 -9.83 4.53 1.01
C ASN A 476 -10.30 4.03 -0.36
N TRP A 477 -10.51 2.72 -0.50
CA TRP A 477 -10.93 2.08 -1.75
C TRP A 477 -12.37 1.60 -1.66
N MET A 478 -13.04 1.60 -2.80
CA MET A 478 -14.35 1.00 -2.89
C MET A 478 -14.28 -0.52 -2.61
N LYS A 479 -15.29 -1.01 -1.90
CA LYS A 479 -15.49 -2.44 -1.63
C LYS A 479 -16.87 -2.82 -2.11
N GLN A 480 -16.99 -4.04 -2.64
CA GLN A 480 -18.29 -4.59 -2.97
C GLN A 480 -18.94 -5.15 -1.70
N ARG A 481 -20.20 -4.80 -1.49
CA ARG A 481 -21.06 -5.29 -0.40
C ARG A 481 -21.76 -6.59 -0.82
N ASP A 482 -22.24 -7.33 0.17
CA ASP A 482 -22.99 -8.57 -0.05
C ASP A 482 -24.32 -8.35 -0.77
N ASP A 483 -24.90 -7.15 -0.68
CA ASP A 483 -26.11 -6.73 -1.38
C ASP A 483 -25.86 -6.28 -2.84
N GLY A 484 -24.62 -6.39 -3.33
CA GLY A 484 -24.22 -6.05 -4.69
C GLY A 484 -24.00 -4.57 -4.95
N TRP A 485 -24.17 -3.70 -3.93
CA TRP A 485 -23.74 -2.30 -3.97
C TRP A 485 -22.24 -2.17 -3.70
N MET A 486 -21.68 -1.01 -3.99
CA MET A 486 -20.32 -0.63 -3.64
C MET A 486 -20.34 0.39 -2.52
N GLU A 487 -19.30 0.41 -1.69
CA GLU A 487 -19.09 1.41 -0.65
C GLU A 487 -17.66 1.93 -0.64
N VAL A 488 -17.46 3.20 -0.29
CA VAL A 488 -16.13 3.77 -0.01
C VAL A 488 -16.20 4.71 1.18
N LEU A 489 -15.21 4.64 2.08
CA LEU A 489 -15.11 5.54 3.22
C LEU A 489 -14.81 6.98 2.74
N LEU A 490 -15.48 7.97 3.33
CA LEU A 490 -15.40 9.40 2.98
C LEU A 490 -14.80 10.31 4.06
N SER A 491 -14.52 9.79 5.25
CA SER A 491 -13.91 10.57 6.33
C SER A 491 -13.01 9.73 7.22
N LYS A 492 -12.15 10.42 7.99
CA LYS A 492 -11.66 9.86 9.27
C LYS A 492 -12.84 9.71 10.23
N PRO A 493 -12.75 8.81 11.22
CA PRO A 493 -13.83 8.65 12.19
C PRO A 493 -14.05 9.96 12.97
N PHE A 494 -15.30 10.41 13.04
CA PHE A 494 -15.70 11.55 13.86
C PHE A 494 -16.17 11.09 15.23
N ASP A 495 -15.89 11.87 16.25
CA ASP A 495 -16.40 11.72 17.61
C ASP A 495 -17.58 12.66 17.86
N GLU A 496 -18.46 12.23 18.77
CA GLU A 496 -19.56 13.05 19.29
C GLU A 496 -20.49 13.63 18.21
N LEU A 497 -20.78 12.86 17.14
CA LEU A 497 -21.67 13.32 16.06
C LEU A 497 -23.06 13.73 16.58
N GLU A 498 -23.48 13.20 17.72
CA GLU A 498 -24.73 13.58 18.39
C GLU A 498 -24.82 15.06 18.81
N LYS A 499 -23.69 15.80 18.80
CA LYS A 499 -23.64 17.23 19.14
C LYS A 499 -23.77 18.16 17.94
N TYR A 500 -23.68 17.62 16.72
CA TYR A 500 -23.68 18.39 15.48
C TYR A 500 -25.03 18.28 14.78
N ASN A 501 -25.38 19.31 14.02
CA ASN A 501 -26.67 19.40 13.32
C ASN A 501 -26.54 19.11 11.83
N SER A 502 -25.35 19.26 11.26
CA SER A 502 -25.11 19.12 9.83
C SER A 502 -23.73 18.56 9.51
N LEU A 503 -23.68 17.82 8.41
CA LEU A 503 -22.45 17.36 7.77
C LEU A 503 -22.49 17.73 6.29
N ASN A 504 -21.57 18.58 5.86
CA ASN A 504 -21.34 18.90 4.46
C ASN A 504 -20.24 18.00 3.90
N ILE A 505 -20.52 17.36 2.76
CA ILE A 505 -19.58 16.49 2.06
C ILE A 505 -19.39 17.05 0.66
N LYS A 506 -18.15 17.40 0.34
CA LYS A 506 -17.73 17.78 -1.01
C LYS A 506 -16.87 16.67 -1.59
N LEU A 507 -17.32 16.10 -2.71
CA LEU A 507 -16.54 15.15 -3.50
C LEU A 507 -15.99 15.87 -4.73
N ARG A 508 -14.67 15.95 -4.85
CA ARG A 508 -13.98 16.54 -6.01
C ARG A 508 -13.23 15.47 -6.79
N SER A 509 -13.50 15.41 -8.09
CA SER A 509 -12.74 14.57 -8.99
C SER A 509 -11.34 15.10 -9.22
N LEU A 510 -10.35 14.25 -8.93
CA LEU A 510 -8.94 14.49 -9.24
C LEU A 510 -8.53 13.73 -10.49
N ILE A 511 -9.01 12.49 -10.64
CA ILE A 511 -8.73 11.63 -11.79
C ILE A 511 -10.00 10.84 -12.13
N GLY A 512 -10.31 10.72 -13.42
CA GLY A 512 -11.49 10.01 -13.91
C GLY A 512 -12.79 10.80 -13.71
N SER A 513 -13.92 10.12 -13.83
CA SER A 513 -15.25 10.69 -13.66
C SER A 513 -16.17 9.71 -12.93
N PHE A 514 -17.03 10.24 -12.06
CA PHE A 514 -18.14 9.50 -11.43
C PHE A 514 -19.39 9.46 -12.29
N TYR A 515 -19.33 9.98 -13.52
CA TYR A 515 -20.47 9.97 -14.44
C TYR A 515 -21.09 8.56 -14.57
N GLY A 516 -22.39 8.48 -14.38
CA GLY A 516 -23.12 7.21 -14.43
C GLY A 516 -23.09 6.40 -13.14
N THR A 517 -22.50 6.94 -12.07
CA THR A 517 -22.59 6.38 -10.72
C THR A 517 -23.95 6.71 -10.13
N ILE A 518 -24.67 5.69 -9.68
CA ILE A 518 -25.95 5.78 -8.99
C ILE A 518 -25.65 5.75 -7.50
N VAL A 519 -25.87 6.86 -6.80
CA VAL A 519 -25.69 6.96 -5.36
C VAL A 519 -26.98 6.53 -4.66
N GLN A 520 -26.85 5.60 -3.73
CA GLN A 520 -27.95 5.17 -2.85
C GLN A 520 -28.07 6.10 -1.65
N GLY A 521 -26.94 6.47 -1.04
CA GLY A 521 -26.93 7.32 0.14
C GLY A 521 -25.58 7.44 0.82
N ILE A 522 -25.58 8.15 1.95
CA ILE A 522 -24.45 8.27 2.87
C ILE A 522 -24.76 7.45 4.13
N GLU A 523 -23.88 6.52 4.48
CA GLU A 523 -24.03 5.61 5.61
C GLU A 523 -23.05 5.93 6.74
N PHE A 524 -23.59 6.10 7.95
CA PHE A 524 -22.88 6.30 9.19
C PHE A 524 -22.79 4.97 9.94
N ARG A 525 -21.57 4.49 10.16
CA ARG A 525 -21.30 3.24 10.88
C ARG A 525 -20.37 3.47 12.07
N PRO A 526 -20.66 2.89 13.24
CA PRO A 526 -19.79 2.98 14.40
C PRO A 526 -18.50 2.19 14.15
N MET A 527 -17.36 2.79 14.50
CA MET A 527 -16.04 2.17 14.32
C MET A 527 -15.88 0.99 15.29
N GLU A 528 -15.62 -0.20 14.75
CA GLU A 528 -15.27 -1.37 15.55
C GLU A 528 -13.80 -1.24 16.00
N ARG A 529 -13.56 -0.96 17.29
CA ARG A 529 -12.21 -1.09 17.83
C ARG A 529 -11.89 -2.58 17.89
N GLY A 530 -10.96 -3.02 17.04
CA GLY A 530 -10.38 -4.36 17.14
C GLY A 530 -9.87 -4.58 18.57
N ILE A 531 -10.41 -5.60 19.23
CA ILE A 531 -9.98 -6.05 20.55
C ILE A 531 -8.67 -6.82 20.39
#